data_AF-A0A2T2R721-F1
#
_entry.id   AF-A0A2T2R721-F1
#
_cell.length_a   1.000
_cell.length_b   1.000
_cell.length_c   1.000
_cell.angle_alpha   90.00
_cell.angle_beta   90.00
_cell.angle_gamma   90.00
#
_symmetry.space_group_name_H-M   'P 1'
#
loop_
_entity.id
_entity.type
_entity.pdbx_description
1 polymer ?
#
loop_
_entity_poly.entity_id
_entity_poly.type
_entity_poly.pdbx_seq_one_letter_code
_entity_poly.pdbx_strand_id
1 'polypeptide(L)'
;MDAFFTFLTSNGVPKETIAILLMFPILASFIVISRQVIGIKAFGIYTPLIITFAFLSTGFRYGAAIFILALSVATLVHYLLQRIRILYLPKMALILSITVLSMFLLLIEGAYNDRTVLIGLSIYPLLIIITLVETFINVQMEKGYRTAFILSLETLLLSTLGYYIVTYQPIRAFTLDNPWIILLVFGLIIFLGRWKGLRVSEYIRFRKVWNQSI
;
A
#
# COMPACT_ATOMS: atom_id res chain seq x y z
N MET A 1 -30.06 1.36 -10.26
CA MET A 1 -28.88 1.68 -11.09
C MET A 1 -28.96 3.16 -11.42
N ASP A 2 -28.17 3.98 -10.72
CA ASP A 2 -28.22 5.43 -10.85
C ASP A 2 -27.99 5.89 -12.28
N ALA A 3 -28.79 6.87 -12.72
CA ALA A 3 -28.69 7.48 -14.06
C ALA A 3 -27.25 7.91 -14.39
N PHE A 4 -26.48 8.31 -13.38
CA PHE A 4 -25.08 8.69 -13.50
C PHE A 4 -24.15 7.51 -13.86
N PHE A 5 -24.32 6.34 -13.26
CA PHE A 5 -23.52 5.16 -13.57
C PHE A 5 -23.79 4.64 -14.98
N THR A 6 -25.08 4.59 -15.36
CA THR A 6 -25.50 4.23 -16.71
C THR A 6 -24.96 5.23 -17.73
N PHE A 7 -25.00 6.54 -17.43
CA PHE A 7 -24.44 7.59 -18.28
C PHE A 7 -22.93 7.45 -18.48
N LEU A 8 -22.15 7.20 -17.43
CA LEU A 8 -20.70 7.04 -17.57
C LEU A 8 -20.33 5.79 -18.39
N THR A 9 -21.02 4.68 -18.15
CA THR A 9 -20.76 3.44 -18.88
C THR A 9 -21.23 3.51 -20.33
N SER A 10 -22.33 4.22 -20.63
CA SER A 10 -22.78 4.44 -22.01
C SER A 10 -21.83 5.35 -22.81
N ASN A 11 -21.07 6.21 -22.13
CA ASN A 11 -20.06 7.08 -22.73
C ASN A 11 -18.66 6.44 -22.79
N GLY A 12 -18.56 5.11 -22.62
CA GLY A 12 -17.31 4.37 -22.81
C GLY A 12 -16.35 4.35 -21.61
N VAL A 13 -16.78 4.83 -20.42
CA VAL A 13 -15.94 4.74 -19.21
C VAL A 13 -15.93 3.29 -18.70
N PRO A 14 -14.76 2.65 -18.52
CA PRO A 14 -14.69 1.30 -17.98
C PRO A 14 -15.28 1.23 -16.57
N LYS A 15 -16.12 0.21 -16.32
CA LYS A 15 -16.73 -0.03 -15.01
C LYS A 15 -15.69 -0.15 -13.90
N GLU A 16 -14.53 -0.72 -14.21
CA GLU A 16 -13.43 -0.89 -13.24
C GLU A 16 -12.85 0.45 -12.79
N THR A 17 -12.70 1.40 -13.70
CA THR A 17 -12.24 2.77 -13.36
C THR A 17 -13.22 3.45 -12.40
N ILE A 18 -14.52 3.32 -12.66
CA ILE A 18 -15.56 3.88 -11.78
C ILE A 18 -15.52 3.21 -10.40
N ALA A 19 -15.41 1.88 -10.37
CA ALA A 19 -15.33 1.12 -9.12
C ALA A 19 -14.11 1.54 -8.29
N ILE A 20 -12.93 1.66 -8.90
CA ILE A 20 -11.70 2.09 -8.23
C ILE A 20 -11.84 3.51 -7.67
N LEU A 21 -12.40 4.44 -8.45
CA LEU A 21 -12.61 5.84 -8.02
C LEU A 21 -13.55 5.92 -6.81
N LEU A 22 -14.67 5.19 -6.83
CA LEU A 22 -15.63 5.19 -5.73
C LEU A 22 -15.13 4.41 -4.50
N MET A 23 -14.28 3.41 -4.70
CA MET A 23 -13.64 2.64 -3.62
C MET A 23 -12.50 3.38 -2.95
N PHE A 24 -11.86 4.33 -3.62
CA PHE A 24 -10.71 5.06 -3.09
C PHE A 24 -11.01 5.74 -1.74
N PRO A 25 -12.11 6.52 -1.57
CA PRO A 25 -12.47 7.10 -0.28
C PRO A 25 -12.72 6.06 0.81
N ILE A 26 -13.33 4.92 0.47
CA ILE A 26 -13.61 3.83 1.41
C ILE A 26 -12.29 3.25 1.90
N LEU A 27 -11.37 2.94 0.99
CA LEU A 27 -10.03 2.45 1.31
C LEU A 27 -9.25 3.46 2.16
N ALA A 28 -9.31 4.74 1.82
CA ALA A 28 -8.69 5.81 2.59
C ALA A 28 -9.24 5.88 4.02
N SER A 29 -10.57 5.79 4.18
CA SER A 29 -11.20 5.77 5.51
C SER A 29 -10.75 4.57 6.34
N PHE A 30 -10.65 3.39 5.72
CA PHE A 30 -10.16 2.19 6.38
C PHE A 30 -8.72 2.37 6.89
N ILE A 31 -7.84 2.97 6.08
CA ILE A 31 -6.45 3.24 6.48
C ILE A 31 -6.41 4.26 7.63
N VAL A 32 -7.23 5.31 7.58
CA VAL A 32 -7.33 6.31 8.66
C VAL A 32 -7.81 5.66 9.96
N ILE A 33 -8.88 4.86 9.92
CA ILE A 33 -9.38 4.11 11.08
C ILE A 33 -8.29 3.20 11.63
N SER A 34 -7.64 2.42 10.79
CA SER A 34 -6.59 1.50 11.21
C SER A 34 -5.42 2.23 11.87
N ARG A 35 -5.04 3.39 11.34
CA ARG A 35 -3.94 4.18 11.90
C ARG A 35 -4.33 4.88 13.20
N GLN A 36 -5.55 5.40 13.31
CA GLN A 36 -5.97 6.25 14.42
C GLN A 36 -6.57 5.46 15.58
N VAL A 37 -7.37 4.44 15.28
CA VAL A 37 -8.02 3.59 16.28
C VAL A 37 -7.09 2.46 16.69
N ILE A 38 -6.61 1.66 15.73
CA ILE A 38 -5.77 0.48 16.03
C ILE A 38 -4.33 0.91 16.37
N GLY A 39 -3.81 1.92 15.67
CA GLY A 39 -2.47 2.46 15.91
C GLY A 39 -1.37 1.81 15.08
N ILE A 40 -1.73 1.14 13.97
CA ILE A 40 -0.79 0.55 13.01
C ILE A 40 0.01 1.66 12.33
N LYS A 41 1.34 1.53 12.30
CA LYS A 41 2.24 2.51 11.69
C LYS A 41 2.68 2.01 10.31
N ALA A 42 2.13 2.57 9.24
CA ALA A 42 2.64 2.34 7.88
C ALA A 42 3.58 3.47 7.43
N PHE A 43 4.12 3.36 6.21
CA PHE A 43 4.83 4.43 5.49
C PHE A 43 3.94 5.63 5.12
N GLY A 44 3.10 6.09 6.05
CA GLY A 44 2.05 7.08 5.81
C GLY A 44 0.72 6.45 5.35
N ILE A 45 -0.21 7.29 4.92
CA ILE A 45 -1.53 6.87 4.41
C ILE A 45 -1.42 6.49 2.93
N TYR A 46 -0.57 7.18 2.18
CA TYR A 46 -0.42 7.03 0.74
C TYR A 46 0.15 5.67 0.35
N THR A 47 1.26 5.24 0.94
CA THR A 47 1.95 4.00 0.56
C THR A 47 1.07 2.75 0.64
N PRO A 48 0.38 2.43 1.76
CA PRO A 48 -0.48 1.25 1.81
C PRO A 48 -1.65 1.31 0.82
N LEU A 49 -2.12 2.51 0.50
CA LEU A 49 -3.21 2.76 -0.44
C LEU A 49 -2.79 2.44 -1.87
N ILE A 50 -1.63 2.92 -2.34
CA ILE A 50 -1.21 2.65 -3.73
C ILE A 50 -0.76 1.20 -3.89
N ILE A 51 -0.14 0.59 -2.86
CA ILE A 51 0.19 -0.85 -2.91
C ILE A 51 -1.09 -1.68 -3.02
N THR A 52 -2.19 -1.29 -2.38
CA THR A 52 -3.49 -1.95 -2.57
C THR A 52 -3.90 -1.94 -4.04
N PHE A 53 -3.77 -0.80 -4.72
CA PHE A 53 -4.06 -0.70 -6.15
C PHE A 53 -3.07 -1.50 -7.02
N ALA A 54 -1.79 -1.56 -6.64
CA ALA A 54 -0.83 -2.45 -7.28
C ALA A 54 -1.27 -3.91 -7.15
N PHE A 55 -1.77 -4.34 -5.99
CA PHE A 55 -2.28 -5.71 -5.79
C PHE A 55 -3.57 -5.97 -6.57
N LEU A 56 -4.42 -4.97 -6.75
CA LEU A 56 -5.62 -5.10 -7.60
C LEU A 56 -5.26 -5.32 -9.07
N SER A 57 -4.23 -4.62 -9.56
CA SER A 57 -3.78 -4.76 -10.96
C SER A 57 -2.95 -6.02 -11.20
N THR A 58 -2.10 -6.43 -10.26
CA THR A 58 -1.15 -7.55 -10.42
C THR A 58 -1.67 -8.88 -9.86
N GLY A 59 -2.73 -8.83 -9.05
CA GLY A 59 -3.17 -9.91 -8.20
C GLY A 59 -2.33 -10.00 -6.92
N PHE A 60 -2.99 -10.31 -5.80
CA PHE A 60 -2.37 -10.34 -4.48
C PHE A 60 -1.10 -11.23 -4.42
N ARG A 61 -1.14 -12.43 -5.00
CA ARG A 61 -0.02 -13.39 -4.94
C ARG A 61 1.25 -12.84 -5.62
N TYR A 62 1.11 -12.27 -6.81
CA TYR A 62 2.25 -11.72 -7.55
C TYR A 62 2.69 -10.36 -6.99
N GLY A 63 1.72 -9.49 -6.66
CA GLY A 63 2.00 -8.21 -6.04
C GLY A 63 2.76 -8.34 -4.73
N ALA A 64 2.35 -9.26 -3.84
CA ALA A 64 3.05 -9.51 -2.59
C ALA A 64 4.46 -10.09 -2.81
N ALA A 65 4.63 -10.98 -3.80
CA ALA A 65 5.94 -11.52 -4.16
C ALA A 65 6.89 -10.42 -4.67
N ILE A 66 6.41 -9.54 -5.56
CA ILE A 66 7.17 -8.40 -6.08
C ILE A 66 7.53 -7.42 -4.95
N PHE A 67 6.58 -7.14 -4.05
CA PHE A 67 6.81 -6.30 -2.86
C PHE A 67 7.97 -6.86 -2.01
N ILE A 68 7.89 -8.13 -1.62
CA ILE A 68 8.91 -8.77 -0.77
C ILE A 68 10.27 -8.79 -1.47
N LEU A 69 10.30 -9.14 -2.75
CA LEU A 69 11.52 -9.20 -3.52
C LEU A 69 12.16 -7.82 -3.67
N ALA A 70 11.37 -6.79 -4.03
CA ALA A 70 11.87 -5.44 -4.21
C ALA A 70 12.49 -4.89 -2.92
N LEU A 71 11.84 -5.09 -1.77
CA LEU A 71 12.39 -4.68 -0.47
C LEU A 71 13.64 -5.46 -0.08
N SER A 72 13.69 -6.76 -0.41
CA SER A 72 14.85 -7.61 -0.13
C SER A 72 16.06 -7.17 -0.95
N VAL A 73 15.88 -6.97 -2.26
CA VAL A 73 16.93 -6.47 -3.17
C VAL A 73 17.39 -5.09 -2.73
N ALA A 74 16.46 -4.16 -2.47
CA ALA A 74 16.80 -2.83 -2.02
C ALA A 74 17.60 -2.83 -0.71
N THR A 75 17.23 -3.69 0.25
CA THR A 75 17.97 -3.86 1.51
C THR A 75 19.38 -4.39 1.28
N LEU A 76 19.53 -5.40 0.42
CA LEU A 76 20.84 -6.00 0.08
C LEU A 76 21.75 -4.98 -0.60
N VAL A 77 21.24 -4.27 -1.60
CA VAL A 77 21.98 -3.23 -2.32
C VAL A 77 22.35 -2.10 -1.38
N HIS A 78 21.42 -1.66 -0.53
CA HIS A 78 21.68 -0.64 0.48
C HIS A 78 22.81 -1.06 1.42
N TYR A 79 22.79 -2.30 1.91
CA TYR A 79 23.83 -2.86 2.78
C TYR A 79 25.20 -2.90 2.09
N LEU A 80 25.26 -3.29 0.82
CA LEU A 80 26.49 -3.29 0.02
C LEU A 80 27.04 -1.87 -0.16
N LEU A 81 26.17 -0.91 -0.50
CA LEU A 81 26.57 0.49 -0.70
C LEU A 81 26.86 1.23 0.62
N GLN A 82 26.45 0.72 1.78
CA GLN A 82 26.81 1.32 3.08
C GLN A 82 28.31 1.32 3.35
N ARG A 83 29.08 0.39 2.73
CA ARG A 83 30.54 0.37 2.87
C ARG A 83 31.25 1.42 2.01
N ILE A 84 30.54 2.02 1.06
CA ILE A 84 31.12 2.97 0.10
C ILE A 84 30.70 4.40 0.49
N ARG A 85 31.65 5.33 0.54
CA ARG A 85 31.39 6.75 0.86
C ARG A 85 30.85 7.49 -0.36
N ILE A 86 29.56 7.33 -0.65
CA ILE A 86 28.85 7.98 -1.75
C ILE A 86 27.86 9.02 -1.18
N LEU A 87 27.63 10.11 -1.91
CA LEU A 87 26.56 11.06 -1.60
C LEU A 87 25.19 10.36 -1.59
N TYR A 88 24.24 10.92 -0.82
CA TYR A 88 22.89 10.38 -0.70
C TYR A 88 22.18 10.24 -2.06
N LEU A 89 22.19 11.28 -2.89
CA LEU A 89 21.42 11.30 -4.14
C LEU A 89 21.90 10.23 -5.15
N PRO A 90 23.20 10.08 -5.45
CA PRO A 90 23.70 8.97 -6.27
C PRO A 90 23.47 7.59 -5.65
N LYS A 91 23.57 7.47 -4.32
CA LYS A 91 23.29 6.21 -3.62
C LYS A 91 21.84 5.76 -3.80
N MET A 92 20.89 6.68 -3.67
CA MET A 92 19.47 6.40 -3.91
C MET A 92 19.22 6.00 -5.37
N ALA A 93 19.79 6.74 -6.32
CA ALA A 93 19.67 6.42 -7.74
C ALA A 93 20.19 5.00 -8.07
N LEU A 94 21.33 4.60 -7.49
CA LEU A 94 21.88 3.24 -7.66
C LEU A 94 20.97 2.17 -7.07
N ILE A 95 20.45 2.37 -5.85
CA ILE A 95 19.57 1.40 -5.20
C ILE A 95 18.29 1.22 -6.02
N LEU A 96 17.67 2.32 -6.46
CA LEU A 96 16.46 2.28 -7.29
C LEU A 96 16.73 1.59 -8.64
N SER A 97 17.84 1.95 -9.30
CA SER A 97 18.21 1.39 -10.61
C SER A 97 18.44 -0.12 -10.55
N ILE A 98 19.18 -0.60 -9.55
CA ILE A 98 19.44 -2.04 -9.36
C ILE A 98 18.14 -2.78 -9.00
N THR A 99 17.27 -2.16 -8.20
CA THR A 99 15.97 -2.75 -7.84
C THR A 99 15.08 -2.90 -9.07
N VAL A 100 15.00 -1.89 -9.95
CA VAL A 100 14.28 -1.98 -11.22
C VAL A 100 14.90 -3.04 -12.14
N LEU A 101 16.22 -3.11 -12.21
CA LEU A 101 16.91 -4.14 -13.00
C LEU A 101 16.59 -5.56 -12.49
N SER A 102 16.44 -5.74 -11.17
CA SER A 102 15.99 -7.01 -10.60
C SER A 102 14.56 -7.38 -11.01
N MET A 103 13.67 -6.40 -11.14
CA MET A 103 12.31 -6.62 -11.66
C MET A 103 12.32 -6.94 -13.15
N PHE A 104 13.21 -6.32 -13.92
CA PHE A 104 13.39 -6.66 -15.32
C PHE A 104 13.83 -8.13 -15.48
N LEU A 105 14.75 -8.62 -14.64
CA LEU A 105 15.11 -10.03 -14.60
C LEU A 105 13.92 -10.93 -14.25
N LEU A 106 13.06 -10.52 -13.31
CA LEU A 106 11.83 -11.26 -13.01
C LEU A 106 10.86 -11.33 -14.19
N LEU A 107 10.80 -10.29 -15.03
CA LEU A 107 9.97 -10.32 -16.24
C LEU A 107 10.50 -11.33 -17.26
N ILE A 108 11.83 -11.42 -17.41
CA ILE A 108 12.47 -12.43 -18.27
C ILE A 108 12.13 -13.84 -17.77
N GLU A 109 12.31 -14.08 -16.46
CA GLU A 109 11.96 -15.36 -15.83
C GLU A 109 10.46 -15.68 -15.93
N GLY A 110 9.61 -14.65 -15.83
CA GLY A 110 8.17 -14.76 -16.01
C GLY A 110 7.77 -15.13 -17.44
N ALA A 111 8.48 -14.55 -18.42
CA ALA A 111 8.30 -14.86 -19.84
C ALA A 111 8.74 -16.28 -20.19
N TYR A 112 9.84 -16.77 -19.60
CA TYR A 112 10.33 -18.13 -19.84
C TYR A 112 9.42 -19.21 -19.25
N ASN A 113 8.76 -18.93 -18.12
CA ASN A 113 7.88 -19.88 -17.43
C ASN A 113 6.40 -19.80 -17.87
N ASP A 114 6.09 -19.16 -19.01
CA ASP A 114 4.74 -18.92 -19.53
C ASP A 114 3.75 -18.34 -18.50
N ARG A 115 4.26 -17.59 -17.53
CA ARG A 115 3.41 -16.93 -16.53
C ARG A 115 2.87 -15.65 -17.12
N THR A 116 1.80 -15.77 -17.90
CA THR A 116 1.08 -14.67 -18.57
C THR A 116 0.76 -13.48 -17.65
N VAL A 117 0.58 -13.72 -16.34
CA VAL A 117 0.33 -12.67 -15.34
C VAL A 117 1.55 -11.76 -15.10
N LEU A 118 2.77 -12.29 -15.21
CA LEU A 118 4.00 -11.48 -15.12
C LEU A 118 4.25 -10.70 -16.42
N ILE A 119 3.85 -11.26 -17.56
CA ILE A 119 4.05 -10.68 -18.90
C ILE A 119 3.08 -9.50 -19.15
N GLY A 120 1.87 -9.54 -18.56
CA GLY A 120 0.87 -8.47 -18.63
C GLY A 120 1.02 -7.36 -17.59
N LEU A 121 2.14 -7.29 -16.87
CA LEU A 121 2.37 -6.27 -15.85
C LEU A 121 2.38 -4.88 -16.51
N SER A 122 1.36 -4.08 -16.19
CA SER A 122 1.32 -2.69 -16.58
C SER A 122 2.48 -1.92 -15.94
N ILE A 123 2.90 -0.82 -16.57
CA ILE A 123 3.94 0.06 -16.02
C ILE A 123 3.56 0.65 -14.66
N TYR A 124 2.26 0.75 -14.36
CA TYR A 124 1.76 1.39 -13.14
C TYR A 124 2.17 0.65 -11.84
N PRO A 125 1.92 -0.67 -11.66
CA PRO A 125 2.47 -1.43 -10.53
C PRO A 125 3.98 -1.26 -10.33
N LEU A 126 4.76 -1.23 -11.41
CA LEU A 126 6.22 -1.07 -11.31
C LEU A 126 6.60 0.28 -10.72
N LEU A 127 5.98 1.38 -11.19
CA LEU A 127 6.18 2.71 -10.62
C LEU A 127 5.80 2.77 -9.13
N ILE A 128 4.72 2.10 -8.75
CA ILE A 128 4.29 2.03 -7.35
C ILE A 128 5.36 1.36 -6.49
N ILE A 129 5.92 0.24 -6.94
CA ILE A 129 6.98 -0.44 -6.19
C ILE A 129 8.26 0.42 -6.12
N ILE A 130 8.60 1.17 -7.17
CA ILE A 130 9.75 2.09 -7.14
C ILE A 130 9.56 3.15 -6.04
N THR A 131 8.40 3.80 -5.98
CA THR A 131 8.12 4.81 -4.93
C THR A 131 8.11 4.22 -3.52
N LEU A 132 7.65 2.97 -3.38
CA LEU A 132 7.75 2.21 -2.14
C LEU A 132 9.21 1.96 -1.75
N VAL A 133 10.05 1.51 -2.68
CA VAL A 133 11.46 1.23 -2.41
C VAL A 133 12.18 2.51 -1.97
N GLU A 134 11.91 3.63 -2.63
CA GLU A 134 12.44 4.93 -2.24
C GLU A 134 12.06 5.28 -0.79
N THR A 135 10.76 5.18 -0.47
CA THR A 135 10.25 5.47 0.88
C THR A 135 10.84 4.52 1.92
N PHE A 136 10.99 3.24 1.57
CA PHE A 136 11.55 2.21 2.45
C PHE A 136 13.01 2.51 2.78
N ILE A 137 13.85 2.82 1.78
CA ILE A 137 15.25 3.14 2.00
C ILE A 137 15.40 4.42 2.83
N ASN A 138 14.57 5.44 2.60
CA ASN A 138 14.59 6.67 3.40
C ASN A 138 14.36 6.37 4.88
N VAL A 139 13.33 5.57 5.19
CA VAL A 139 13.05 5.17 6.58
C VAL A 139 14.15 4.27 7.13
N GLN A 140 14.70 3.36 6.32
CA GLN A 140 15.79 2.48 6.73
C GLN A 140 17.05 3.28 7.11
N MET A 141 17.34 4.38 6.41
CA MET A 141 18.43 5.30 6.71
C MET A 141 18.13 6.17 7.94
N GLU A 142 16.92 6.71 8.07
CA GLU A 142 16.55 7.63 9.15
C GLU A 142 16.30 6.92 10.50
N LYS A 143 15.62 5.76 10.47
CA LYS A 143 15.07 5.07 11.65
C LYS A 143 15.64 3.67 11.86
N GLY A 144 16.53 3.25 10.97
CA GLY A 144 17.22 1.95 11.02
C GLY A 144 16.42 0.78 10.44
N TYR A 145 17.14 -0.31 10.18
CA TYR A 145 16.64 -1.54 9.56
C TYR A 145 15.43 -2.15 10.28
N ARG A 146 15.46 -2.24 11.62
CA ARG A 146 14.37 -2.83 12.41
C ARG A 146 13.06 -2.07 12.23
N THR A 147 13.13 -0.74 12.30
CA THR A 147 11.96 0.12 12.15
C THR A 147 11.39 0.02 10.74
N ALA A 148 12.25 0.07 9.71
CA ALA A 148 11.82 -0.08 8.33
C ALA A 148 11.14 -1.43 8.08
N PHE A 149 11.69 -2.53 8.61
CA PHE A 149 11.09 -3.85 8.47
C PHE A 149 9.69 -3.95 9.12
N ILE A 150 9.53 -3.42 10.34
CA ILE A 150 8.23 -3.40 11.03
C ILE A 150 7.22 -2.57 10.23
N LEU A 151 7.61 -1.38 9.78
CA LEU A 151 6.73 -0.52 8.97
C LEU A 151 6.36 -1.17 7.63
N SER A 152 7.26 -1.93 7.01
CA SER A 152 6.97 -2.69 5.80
C SER A 152 5.95 -3.79 6.04
N LEU A 153 6.05 -4.52 7.16
CA LEU A 153 5.06 -5.54 7.54
C LEU A 153 3.70 -4.91 7.83
N GLU A 154 3.66 -3.80 8.58
CA GLU A 154 2.42 -3.06 8.86
C GLU A 154 1.79 -2.52 7.57
N THR A 155 2.61 -2.02 6.65
CA THR A 155 2.17 -1.55 5.32
C THR A 155 1.61 -2.70 4.49
N LEU A 156 2.33 -3.83 4.41
CA LEU A 156 1.88 -5.02 3.68
C LEU A 156 0.56 -5.57 4.23
N LEU A 157 0.42 -5.60 5.56
CA LEU A 157 -0.81 -6.02 6.23
C LEU A 157 -1.98 -5.11 5.83
N LEU A 158 -1.81 -3.78 5.93
CA LEU A 158 -2.86 -2.84 5.57
C LEU A 158 -3.23 -2.92 4.09
N SER A 159 -2.25 -3.06 3.20
CA SER A 159 -2.50 -3.22 1.76
C SER A 159 -3.20 -4.53 1.42
N THR A 160 -2.90 -5.59 2.15
CA THR A 160 -3.56 -6.90 2.00
C THR A 160 -5.02 -6.80 2.42
N LEU A 161 -5.29 -6.23 3.60
CA LEU A 161 -6.67 -6.00 4.06
C LEU A 161 -7.42 -5.06 3.11
N GLY A 162 -6.77 -4.00 2.65
CA GLY A 162 -7.31 -3.07 1.65
C GLY A 162 -7.70 -3.77 0.35
N TYR A 163 -6.85 -4.68 -0.15
CA TYR A 163 -7.13 -5.47 -1.34
C TYR A 163 -8.39 -6.31 -1.20
N TYR A 164 -8.54 -6.98 -0.05
CA TYR A 164 -9.74 -7.77 0.24
C TYR A 164 -10.98 -6.90 0.40
N ILE A 165 -10.88 -5.72 1.03
CA ILE A 165 -12.00 -4.77 1.15
C ILE A 165 -12.51 -4.35 -0.24
N VAL A 166 -11.61 -4.00 -1.16
CA VAL A 166 -11.99 -3.54 -2.49
C VAL A 166 -12.53 -4.68 -3.37
N THR A 167 -11.97 -5.88 -3.21
CA THR A 167 -12.37 -7.07 -3.98
C THR A 167 -13.65 -7.72 -3.42
N TYR A 168 -14.07 -7.38 -2.20
CA TYR A 168 -15.25 -7.96 -1.57
C TYR A 168 -16.54 -7.50 -2.26
N GLN A 169 -17.22 -8.45 -2.92
CA GLN A 169 -18.38 -8.18 -3.78
C GLN A 169 -19.51 -7.39 -3.09
N PRO A 170 -19.90 -7.68 -1.83
CA PRO A 170 -20.95 -6.90 -1.18
C PRO A 170 -20.62 -5.42 -1.01
N ILE A 171 -19.38 -5.09 -0.61
CA ILE A 171 -18.96 -3.67 -0.46
C ILE A 171 -18.88 -3.02 -1.84
N ARG A 172 -18.37 -3.74 -2.86
CA ARG A 172 -18.27 -3.26 -4.24
C ARG A 172 -19.62 -2.98 -4.87
N ALA A 173 -20.55 -3.92 -4.80
CA ALA A 173 -21.91 -3.74 -5.30
C ALA A 173 -22.60 -2.60 -4.56
N PHE A 174 -22.55 -2.58 -3.22
CA PHE A 174 -23.20 -1.54 -2.43
C PHE A 174 -22.70 -0.13 -2.75
N THR A 175 -21.39 0.03 -2.96
CA THR A 175 -20.77 1.32 -3.28
C THR A 175 -21.13 1.78 -4.70
N LEU A 176 -21.18 0.85 -5.66
CA LEU A 176 -21.58 1.15 -7.04
C LEU A 176 -23.07 1.49 -7.15
N ASP A 177 -23.91 0.84 -6.34
CA ASP A 177 -25.35 1.07 -6.30
C ASP A 177 -25.73 2.36 -5.56
N ASN A 178 -24.88 2.82 -4.62
CA ASN A 178 -25.15 3.98 -3.77
C ASN A 178 -23.92 4.91 -3.65
N PRO A 179 -23.55 5.66 -4.71
CA PRO A 179 -22.37 6.53 -4.72
C PRO A 179 -22.39 7.64 -3.64
N TRP A 180 -23.58 8.03 -3.17
CA TRP A 180 -23.75 9.02 -2.10
C TRP A 180 -23.15 8.60 -0.77
N ILE A 181 -22.87 7.30 -0.55
CA ILE A 181 -22.20 6.85 0.69
C ILE A 181 -20.83 7.49 0.86
N ILE A 182 -20.18 7.93 -0.22
CA ILE A 182 -18.87 8.60 -0.17
C ILE A 182 -18.95 9.89 0.64
N LEU A 183 -20.07 10.61 0.61
CA LEU A 183 -20.27 11.80 1.44
C LEU A 183 -20.27 11.45 2.94
N LEU A 184 -20.90 10.33 3.32
CA LEU A 184 -20.85 9.82 4.69
C LEU A 184 -19.43 9.40 5.07
N VAL A 185 -18.70 8.77 4.15
CA VAL A 185 -17.29 8.39 4.36
C VAL A 185 -16.41 9.62 4.60
N PHE A 186 -16.63 10.71 3.87
CA PHE A 186 -15.93 11.98 4.14
C PHE A 186 -16.29 12.56 5.51
N GLY A 187 -17.57 12.54 5.89
CA GLY A 187 -17.99 12.92 7.24
C GLY A 187 -17.30 12.10 8.32
N LEU A 188 -17.17 10.79 8.10
CA LEU A 188 -16.46 9.86 8.98
C LEU A 188 -14.97 10.18 9.07
N ILE A 189 -14.29 10.45 7.94
CA ILE A 189 -12.87 10.86 7.93
C ILE A 189 -12.68 12.17 8.69
N ILE A 190 -13.55 13.16 8.52
CA ILE A 190 -13.49 14.44 9.24
C ILE A 190 -13.69 14.21 10.74
N PHE A 191 -14.67 13.39 11.12
CA PHE A 191 -14.94 13.05 12.52
C PHE A 191 -13.73 12.37 13.16
N LEU A 192 -13.13 11.39 12.47
CA LEU A 192 -11.88 10.75 12.89
C LEU A 192 -10.75 11.76 13.02
N GLY A 193 -10.60 12.70 12.07
CA GLY A 193 -9.58 13.76 12.14
C GLY A 193 -9.64 14.60 13.42
N ARG A 194 -10.82 14.72 14.05
CA ARG A 194 -11.01 15.44 15.32
C ARG A 194 -10.87 14.55 16.55
N TRP A 195 -10.74 13.24 16.39
CA TRP A 195 -10.69 12.27 17.48
C TRP A 195 -9.34 12.32 18.20
N LYS A 196 -9.33 12.90 19.41
CA LYS A 196 -8.20 12.96 20.36
C LYS A 196 -8.12 11.76 21.31
N GLY A 197 -8.72 10.63 20.95
CA GLY A 197 -8.78 9.44 21.81
C GLY A 197 -7.43 8.73 21.86
N LEU A 198 -7.12 8.10 22.99
CA LEU A 198 -5.95 7.23 23.13
C LEU A 198 -6.05 6.08 22.11
N ARG A 199 -4.96 5.77 21.43
CA ARG A 199 -4.91 4.68 20.44
C ARG A 199 -5.08 3.34 21.17
N VAL A 200 -5.74 2.34 20.55
CA VAL A 200 -5.86 1.00 21.17
C VAL A 200 -4.49 0.41 21.49
N SER A 201 -3.48 0.69 20.66
CA SER A 201 -2.08 0.31 20.93
C SER A 201 -1.49 0.98 22.18
N GLU A 202 -1.94 2.18 22.55
CA GLU A 202 -1.55 2.85 23.80
C GLU A 202 -2.21 2.17 25.00
N TYR A 203 -3.46 1.73 24.87
CA TYR A 203 -4.15 0.97 25.92
C TYR A 203 -3.41 -0.32 26.29
N ILE A 204 -2.94 -1.06 25.28
CA ILE A 204 -2.15 -2.29 25.48
C ILE A 204 -0.77 -1.99 26.10
N ARG A 205 -0.15 -0.87 25.73
CA ARG A 205 1.15 -0.45 26.28
C ARG A 205 1.03 0.01 27.75
N PHE A 206 -0.01 0.76 28.09
CA PHE A 206 -0.24 1.25 29.47
C PHE A 206 -0.73 0.16 30.42
N ARG A 207 -1.37 -0.91 29.91
CA ARG A 207 -1.70 -2.08 30.73
C ARG A 207 -0.47 -2.74 31.37
N LYS A 208 0.70 -2.68 30.72
CA LYS A 208 1.94 -3.22 31.28
C LYS A 208 2.50 -2.41 32.46
N VAL A 209 2.17 -1.12 32.56
CA VAL A 209 2.64 -0.26 33.65
C VAL A 209 1.79 -0.43 34.91
N TRP A 210 0.50 -0.73 34.77
CA TRP A 210 -0.42 -0.95 35.90
C TRP A 210 -0.18 -2.27 36.65
N ASN A 211 0.45 -3.25 36.02
CA ASN A 211 0.78 -4.53 36.66
C ASN A 211 2.11 -4.50 37.47
N GLN A 212 2.80 -3.37 37.57
CA GLN A 212 4.00 -3.21 38.40
C GLN A 212 3.78 -2.42 39.69
N SER A 213 2.54 -1.97 39.96
CA SER A 213 2.20 -1.16 41.14
C SER A 213 1.17 -1.85 42.05
N ILE A 214 1.26 -3.17 42.21
CA ILE A 214 0.57 -3.95 43.25
C ILE A 214 1.57 -4.93 43.86
#